data_AF-A0A0J5GMT7-F1
#
_entry.id   AF-A0A0J5GMT7-F1
#
_cell.length_a   1.000
_cell.length_b   1.000
_cell.length_c   1.000
_cell.angle_alpha   90.00
_cell.angle_beta   90.00
_cell.angle_gamma   90.00
#
_symmetry.space_group_name_H-M   'P 1'
#
loop_
_entity.id
_entity.type
_entity.pdbx_description
1 polymer ?
#
loop_
_entity_poly.entity_id
_entity_poly.type
_entity_poly.pdbx_seq_one_letter_code
_entity_poly.pdbx_strand_id
1 'polypeptide(L)'
;FDRPAPATGFGVRLDLLVEAIGKTAQPEENVCVIFSKERRVEATKLAREKREEGISVVLQDLSGVGNVDQMSEQYDDVIYCIGKTKKGGE
;
A
#
# COMPACT_ATOMS: atom_id res chain seq x y z
N PHE A 1 -16.33 -18.58 -37.05
CA PHE A 1 -14.91 -18.77 -37.41
C PHE A 1 -14.73 -19.64 -38.65
N ASP A 2 -15.79 -20.14 -39.32
CA ASP A 2 -15.82 -20.87 -40.62
C ASP A 2 -14.58 -21.69 -40.98
N ARG A 3 -14.01 -22.33 -39.95
CA ARG A 3 -12.74 -23.03 -40.03
C ARG A 3 -12.87 -24.27 -39.15
N PRO A 4 -13.24 -25.41 -39.75
CA PRO A 4 -13.28 -26.68 -39.06
C PRO A 4 -11.85 -27.02 -38.58
N ALA A 5 -11.67 -27.18 -37.28
CA ALA A 5 -10.42 -27.60 -36.67
C ALA A 5 -10.71 -28.41 -35.40
N PRO A 6 -9.92 -29.45 -35.09
CA PRO A 6 -10.02 -30.13 -33.82
C PRO A 6 -9.59 -29.17 -32.69
N ALA A 7 -10.38 -29.12 -31.62
CA ALA A 7 -10.13 -28.28 -30.46
C ALA A 7 -10.33 -29.07 -29.18
N THR A 8 -9.44 -28.87 -28.21
CA THR A 8 -9.54 -29.37 -26.84
C THR A 8 -9.08 -28.27 -25.89
N GLY A 9 -9.61 -28.28 -24.67
CA GLY A 9 -9.29 -27.30 -23.65
C GLY A 9 -9.97 -27.64 -22.34
N PHE A 10 -9.61 -26.91 -21.31
CA PHE A 10 -10.25 -26.98 -20.00
C PHE A 10 -10.56 -25.56 -19.52
N GLY A 11 -11.57 -25.45 -18.66
CA GLY A 11 -11.91 -24.22 -17.96
C GLY A 11 -11.76 -24.43 -16.46
N VAL A 12 -11.25 -23.43 -15.76
CA VAL A 12 -11.15 -23.43 -14.31
C VAL A 12 -12.04 -22.35 -13.75
N ARG A 13 -12.88 -22.72 -12.77
CA ARG A 13 -13.69 -21.78 -11.99
C ARG A 13 -12.81 -21.18 -10.91
N LEU A 14 -12.31 -19.96 -11.15
CA LEU A 14 -11.39 -19.30 -10.24
C LEU A 14 -12.01 -19.05 -8.87
N ASP A 15 -13.31 -18.83 -8.79
CA ASP A 15 -14.06 -18.72 -7.54
C ASP A 15 -13.97 -20.01 -6.69
N LEU A 16 -14.24 -21.16 -7.29
CA LEU A 16 -14.15 -22.46 -6.62
C LEU A 16 -12.69 -22.82 -6.28
N LEU A 17 -11.75 -22.41 -7.12
CA LEU A 17 -10.32 -22.61 -6.87
C LEU A 17 -9.85 -21.77 -5.67
N VAL A 18 -10.25 -20.50 -5.60
CA VAL A 18 -9.92 -19.60 -4.48
C VAL A 18 -10.52 -20.13 -3.18
N GLU A 19 -11.77 -20.59 -3.20
CA GLU A 19 -12.43 -21.23 -2.05
C GLU A 19 -11.68 -22.49 -1.59
N ALA A 20 -11.30 -23.36 -2.53
CA ALA A 20 -10.59 -24.60 -2.23
C ALA A 20 -9.15 -24.36 -1.70
N ILE A 21 -8.47 -23.29 -2.11
CA ILE A 21 -7.15 -22.92 -1.59
C ILE A 21 -7.25 -22.46 -0.13
N GLY A 22 -8.34 -21.78 0.25
CA GLY A 22 -8.67 -21.43 1.64
C GLY A 22 -7.65 -20.53 2.36
N LYS A 23 -6.65 -20.02 1.64
CA LYS A 23 -5.58 -19.15 2.15
C LYS A 23 -5.56 -17.88 1.33
N THR A 24 -5.90 -16.76 1.96
CA THR A 24 -5.47 -15.45 1.48
C THR A 24 -4.00 -15.30 1.84
N ALA A 25 -3.18 -14.76 0.92
CA ALA A 25 -1.81 -14.39 1.24
C ALA A 25 -1.80 -13.55 2.54
N GLN A 26 -0.72 -13.65 3.32
CA GLN A 26 -0.53 -12.69 4.41
C GLN A 26 -0.57 -11.29 3.79
N PRO A 27 -1.33 -10.34 4.38
CA PRO A 27 -1.34 -8.98 3.88
C PRO A 27 0.11 -8.49 3.83
N GLU A 28 0.52 -7.96 2.68
CA GLU A 28 1.80 -7.25 2.59
C GLU A 28 1.77 -6.11 3.60
N GLU A 29 2.86 -5.92 4.36
CA GLU A 29 2.97 -4.85 5.35
C GLU A 29 2.61 -3.52 4.68
N ASN A 30 1.54 -2.90 5.17
CA ASN A 30 1.01 -1.65 4.65
C ASN A 30 1.38 -0.51 5.60
N VAL A 31 2.28 0.36 5.14
CA VAL A 31 2.77 1.50 5.91
C VAL A 31 2.09 2.78 5.45
N CYS A 32 1.67 3.63 6.39
CA CYS A 32 1.17 4.97 6.09
C CYS A 32 2.21 6.04 6.47
N VAL A 33 2.58 6.90 5.52
CA VAL A 33 3.42 8.07 5.79
C VAL A 33 2.52 9.31 5.79
N ILE A 34 2.28 9.87 6.98
CA ILE A 34 1.46 11.07 7.16
C ILE A 34 2.37 12.29 7.19
N PHE A 35 2.13 13.27 6.32
CA PHE A 35 3.01 14.43 6.17
C PHE A 35 2.28 15.77 6.30
N SER A 36 2.98 16.79 6.80
CA SER A 36 2.58 18.18 6.66
C SER A 36 3.20 18.79 5.41
N LYS A 37 2.58 19.84 4.84
CA LYS A 37 3.03 20.45 3.57
C LYS A 37 4.53 20.82 3.57
N GLU A 38 5.07 21.22 4.71
CA GLU A 38 6.47 21.62 4.88
C GLU A 38 7.45 20.45 4.70
N ARG A 39 7.02 19.21 4.99
CA ARG A 39 7.87 17.99 4.94
C ARG A 39 7.44 17.02 3.82
N ARG A 40 6.63 17.48 2.87
CA ARG A 40 6.17 16.67 1.73
C ARG A 40 7.31 16.00 0.95
N VAL A 41 8.40 16.72 0.71
CA VAL A 41 9.55 16.20 -0.06
C VAL A 41 10.22 15.05 0.69
N GLU A 42 10.42 15.18 1.99
CA GLU A 42 10.99 14.17 2.85
C GLU A 42 10.10 12.92 2.92
N ALA A 43 8.80 13.12 3.14
CA ALA A 43 7.83 12.04 3.17
C ALA A 43 7.76 11.28 1.84
N THR A 44 7.86 11.99 0.71
CA THR A 44 7.88 11.38 -0.63
C THR A 44 9.14 10.54 -0.83
N LYS A 45 10.31 11.01 -0.36
CA LYS A 45 11.57 10.27 -0.43
C LYS A 45 11.49 9.00 0.42
N LEU A 46 11.03 9.10 1.65
CA LEU A 46 10.86 7.97 2.56
C LEU A 46 9.90 6.92 1.98
N ALA A 47 8.76 7.36 1.43
CA ALA A 47 7.82 6.46 0.79
C ALA A 47 8.42 5.78 -0.45
N ARG A 48 9.31 6.46 -1.18
CA ARG A 48 10.02 5.85 -2.32
C ARG A 48 10.98 4.76 -1.85
N GLU A 49 11.79 5.04 -0.83
CA GLU A 49 12.75 4.08 -0.26
C GLU A 49 12.03 2.81 0.21
N LYS A 50 10.95 2.94 0.97
CA LYS A 50 10.15 1.78 1.42
C LYS A 50 9.49 1.00 0.27
N ARG A 51 9.03 1.68 -0.78
CA ARG A 51 8.50 1.00 -1.97
C ARG A 51 9.58 0.25 -2.75
N GLU A 52 10.81 0.77 -2.78
CA GLU A 52 11.97 0.07 -3.36
C GLU A 52 12.33 -1.19 -2.56
N GLU A 53 12.03 -1.23 -1.25
CA GLU A 53 12.16 -2.40 -0.39
C GLU A 53 11.02 -3.42 -0.55
N GLY A 54 10.03 -3.15 -1.42
CA GLY A 54 8.87 -4.01 -1.64
C GLY A 54 7.72 -3.81 -0.65
N ILE A 55 7.78 -2.76 0.18
CA ILE A 55 6.74 -2.43 1.15
C ILE A 55 5.64 -1.61 0.46
N SER A 56 4.39 -1.93 0.75
CA SER A 56 3.24 -1.15 0.30
C SER A 56 3.11 0.12 1.15
N VAL A 57 3.19 1.29 0.51
CA VAL A 57 3.20 2.58 1.23
C VAL A 57 2.13 3.54 0.73
N VAL A 58 1.25 3.95 1.65
CA VAL A 58 0.32 5.06 1.48
C VAL A 58 0.98 6.36 1.91
N LEU A 59 0.87 7.41 1.08
CA LEU A 59 1.37 8.74 1.40
C LEU A 59 0.17 9.68 1.60
N GLN A 60 0.00 10.20 2.82
CA GLN A 60 -1.18 10.93 3.22
C GLN A 60 -0.85 12.34 3.71
N ASP A 61 -1.52 13.36 3.16
CA ASP A 61 -1.42 14.73 3.67
C ASP A 61 -2.27 14.86 4.95
N LEU A 62 -1.67 15.35 6.03
CA LEU A 62 -2.34 15.58 7.32
C LEU A 62 -3.57 16.47 7.16
N SER A 63 -3.53 17.46 6.27
CA SER A 63 -4.66 18.36 6.01
C SER A 63 -5.85 17.70 5.30
N GLY A 64 -5.63 16.52 4.70
CA GLY A 64 -6.67 15.75 4.02
C GLY A 64 -7.34 14.69 4.88
N VAL A 65 -6.98 14.57 6.16
CA VAL A 65 -7.50 13.53 7.07
C VAL A 65 -8.41 14.15 8.11
N GLY A 66 -9.69 13.73 8.13
CA GLY A 66 -10.64 14.19 9.15
C GLY A 66 -10.37 13.63 10.54
N ASN A 67 -9.95 12.36 10.62
CA ASN A 67 -9.60 11.68 11.87
C ASN A 67 -8.32 10.85 11.68
N VAL A 68 -7.21 11.37 12.19
CA VAL A 68 -5.88 10.76 12.05
C VAL A 68 -5.79 9.45 12.83
N ASP A 69 -6.38 9.40 14.02
CA ASP A 69 -6.31 8.23 14.90
C ASP A 69 -7.02 7.03 14.23
N GLN A 70 -8.25 7.23 13.76
CA GLN A 70 -9.02 6.19 13.06
C GLN A 70 -8.34 5.73 11.76
N MET A 71 -7.67 6.65 11.06
CA MET A 71 -6.92 6.28 9.85
C MET A 71 -5.67 5.47 10.20
N SER A 72 -4.96 5.84 11.27
CA SER A 72 -3.72 5.18 11.67
C SER A 72 -3.93 3.71 12.07
N GLU A 73 -5.11 3.36 12.58
CA GLU A 73 -5.49 1.99 12.95
C GLU A 73 -5.66 1.04 11.75
N GLN A 74 -5.74 1.55 10.52
CA GLN A 74 -5.94 0.74 9.31
C GLN A 74 -4.62 0.22 8.69
N TYR A 75 -3.49 0.63 9.24
CA TYR A 75 -2.16 0.34 8.72
C TYR A 75 -1.33 -0.43 9.75
N ASP A 76 -0.39 -1.23 9.27
CA ASP A 76 0.50 -2.01 10.13
C ASP A 76 1.54 -1.10 10.82
N ASP A 77 1.93 -0.01 10.16
CA ASP A 77 2.86 0.99 10.68
C ASP A 77 2.50 2.39 10.15
N VAL A 78 2.75 3.42 10.97
CA VAL A 78 2.46 4.82 10.64
C VAL A 78 3.64 5.72 10.97
N ILE A 79 4.12 6.43 9.96
CA ILE A 79 5.27 7.32 10.06
C ILE A 79 4.84 8.77 9.90
N TYR A 80 5.17 9.59 10.90
CA TYR A 80 4.77 10.98 10.95
C TYR A 80 5.90 11.93 10.48
N CYS A 81 5.71 12.51 9.30
CA CYS A 81 6.52 13.59 8.75
C CYS A 81 5.85 14.95 8.97
N ILE A 82 5.62 15.32 10.23
CA ILE A 82 4.91 16.56 10.60
C ILE A 82 5.90 17.57 11.23
N GLY A 83 5.67 18.86 11.00
CA GLY A 83 6.34 19.96 11.72
C GLY A 83 7.59 20.53 11.05
N LYS A 84 8.33 21.40 11.76
CA LYS A 84 9.63 21.93 11.30
C LYS A 84 10.75 20.97 11.67
N THR A 85 11.62 20.67 10.72
CA THR A 85 12.93 20.05 11.01
C THR A 85 13.66 20.92 12.03
N LYS A 86 13.74 20.45 13.29
CA LYS A 86 14.84 20.87 14.15
C LYS A 86 16.10 20.33 13.47
N LYS A 87 16.80 21.17 12.70
CA LYS A 87 18.25 21.07 12.59
C LYS A 87 18.75 20.97 14.02
N GLY A 88 19.20 19.80 14.43
CA GLY A 88 19.94 19.64 15.67
C GLY A 88 21.12 20.59 15.62
N GLY A 89 21.07 21.63 16.44
CA GLY A 89 22.26 22.24 16.97
C GLY A 89 22.70 21.36 18.14
N GLU A 90 23.82 20.68 17.94
CA GLU A 90 24.99 20.65 18.82
C GLU A 90 26.18 20.13 18.01
#